data_AF-A0A067F8Q0-F1
#
_entry.id   AF-A0A067F8Q0-F1
#
_cell.length_a   1.000
_cell.length_b   1.000
_cell.length_c   1.000
_cell.angle_alpha   90.00
_cell.angle_beta   90.00
_cell.angle_gamma   90.00
#
_symmetry.space_group_name_H-M   'P 1'
#
loop_
_entity.id
_entity.type
_entity.pdbx_description
1 polymer ?
#
loop_
_entity_poly.entity_id
_entity_poly.type
_entity_poly.pdbx_seq_one_letter_code
_entity_poly.pdbx_strand_id
1 'polypeptide(L)'
;MSQLFYTLPKRLTVSPSPPLLHFNYRSSRTRLVCSKMPTESSPSPLTHSITIPSQLSQPVHVVAAPGLSESDFRCAVESTLFKQWLKNLQSETGILANGDMLLKQVLIQGVDMFGKRIGFLKFKADIFCKETGQKVPGIVFARGPAVAVLILLDSEGETYAILTEQVRVPTGRVILELPAGMLDDDKGDFVGTAVREVEEETGIQLKLEDMIDLTAFLYPSTGCKFFPSAVCSFFLHSFFLFLSVEIIVI
;
A
#
# COMPACT_ATOMS: atom_id res chain seq x y z
N MET A 1 -29.58 -13.36 35.66
CA MET A 1 -29.07 -14.74 35.54
C MET A 1 -28.79 -14.94 34.05
N SER A 2 -27.56 -15.02 33.54
CA SER A 2 -26.45 -15.90 33.90
C SER A 2 -25.11 -15.22 33.61
N GLN A 3 -24.18 -15.26 34.57
CA GLN A 3 -22.78 -14.88 34.39
C GLN A 3 -22.00 -16.09 33.84
N LEU A 4 -21.32 -15.94 32.72
CA LEU A 4 -20.36 -16.93 32.22
C LEU A 4 -18.94 -16.42 32.53
N PHE A 5 -18.40 -16.96 33.62
CA PHE A 5 -17.01 -16.81 34.02
C PHE A 5 -16.11 -17.62 33.08
N TYR A 6 -15.19 -16.97 32.37
CA TYR A 6 -14.06 -17.66 31.75
C TYR A 6 -12.84 -17.57 32.67
N THR A 7 -12.59 -18.66 33.39
CA THR A 7 -11.37 -18.90 34.16
C THR A 7 -10.22 -19.30 33.23
N LEU A 8 -9.14 -18.52 33.21
CA LEU A 8 -7.85 -18.86 32.58
C LEU A 8 -7.18 -20.06 33.28
N PRO A 9 -6.72 -21.09 32.55
CA PRO A 9 -5.86 -22.11 33.14
C PRO A 9 -4.41 -21.63 33.26
N LYS A 10 -3.83 -21.92 34.43
CA LYS A 10 -2.46 -21.65 34.83
C LYS A 10 -1.45 -22.53 34.07
N ARG A 11 -0.33 -21.90 33.68
CA ARG A 11 1.05 -22.43 33.68
C ARG A 11 1.35 -23.67 32.82
N LEU A 12 1.91 -23.44 31.62
CA LEU A 12 2.64 -24.46 30.87
C LEU A 12 4.09 -24.52 31.37
N THR A 13 4.46 -25.69 31.86
CA THR A 13 5.80 -26.09 32.30
C THR A 13 6.72 -26.36 31.11
N VAL A 14 7.94 -25.84 31.21
CA VAL A 14 9.07 -26.09 30.30
C VAL A 14 9.45 -27.58 30.35
N SER A 15 9.50 -28.25 29.19
CA SER A 15 10.04 -29.59 29.02
C SER A 15 11.49 -29.54 28.49
N PRO A 16 12.35 -30.53 28.84
CA PRO A 16 13.78 -30.50 28.54
C PRO A 16 14.10 -31.00 27.11
N SER A 17 15.19 -30.48 26.55
CA SER A 17 15.75 -30.79 25.24
C SER A 17 16.15 -32.27 25.09
N PRO A 18 15.97 -32.91 23.92
CA PRO A 18 16.52 -34.25 23.65
C PRO A 18 18.02 -34.20 23.23
N PRO A 19 18.76 -35.32 23.41
CA PRO A 19 20.22 -35.35 23.25
C PRO A 19 20.68 -35.45 21.79
N LEU A 20 21.87 -34.89 21.53
CA LEU A 20 22.62 -34.98 20.28
C LEU A 20 23.03 -36.43 19.97
N LEU A 21 22.55 -36.97 18.85
CA LEU A 21 23.02 -38.23 18.28
C LEU A 21 24.18 -37.98 17.31
N HIS A 22 25.35 -38.51 17.65
CA HIS A 22 26.51 -38.63 16.77
C HIS A 22 26.22 -39.65 15.67
N PHE A 23 26.15 -39.21 14.41
CA PHE A 23 26.08 -40.11 13.26
C PHE A 23 27.48 -40.28 12.64
N ASN A 24 28.02 -41.50 12.74
CA ASN A 24 29.24 -41.92 12.06
C ASN A 24 28.98 -42.03 10.56
N TYR A 25 29.59 -41.13 9.76
CA TYR A 25 29.48 -41.16 8.31
C TYR A 25 30.44 -42.20 7.71
N ARG A 26 29.88 -43.32 7.24
CA ARG A 26 30.59 -44.34 6.46
C ARG A 26 30.75 -43.85 5.02
N SER A 27 31.98 -43.51 4.64
CA SER A 27 32.35 -43.13 3.27
C SER A 27 31.99 -44.23 2.27
N SER A 28 31.04 -43.94 1.38
CA SER A 28 30.78 -44.72 0.18
C SER A 28 31.07 -43.82 -1.02
N ARG A 29 32.16 -44.10 -1.74
CA ARG A 29 32.55 -43.40 -2.96
C ARG A 29 31.54 -43.70 -4.07
N THR A 30 30.59 -42.81 -4.29
CA THR A 30 29.84 -42.70 -5.56
C THR A 30 30.50 -41.63 -6.41
N ARG A 31 30.85 -42.00 -7.65
CA ARG A 31 31.45 -41.10 -8.65
C ARG A 31 30.46 -39.97 -8.96
N LEU A 32 30.82 -38.75 -8.59
CA LEU A 32 30.15 -37.54 -9.05
C LEU A 32 30.41 -37.37 -10.55
N VAL A 33 29.40 -37.70 -11.35
CA VAL A 33 29.32 -37.26 -12.75
C VAL A 33 29.00 -35.77 -12.70
N CYS A 34 29.99 -34.94 -13.02
CA CYS A 34 29.82 -33.51 -13.20
C CYS A 34 29.04 -33.27 -14.49
N SER A 35 27.70 -33.22 -14.40
CA SER A 35 26.87 -32.66 -15.44
C SER A 35 27.05 -31.15 -15.42
N LYS A 36 27.64 -30.59 -16.48
CA LYS A 36 27.60 -29.15 -16.77
C LYS A 36 26.14 -28.71 -16.68
N MET A 37 25.82 -27.84 -15.72
CA MET A 37 24.53 -27.16 -15.72
C MET A 37 24.44 -26.33 -17.01
N PRO A 38 23.32 -26.37 -17.74
CA PRO A 38 23.09 -25.37 -18.76
C PRO A 38 23.07 -24.02 -18.06
N THR A 39 23.84 -23.06 -18.55
CA THR A 39 23.53 -21.65 -18.33
C THR A 39 22.12 -21.44 -18.85
N GLU A 40 21.12 -21.48 -17.97
CA GLU A 40 19.81 -20.91 -18.26
C GLU A 40 20.08 -19.46 -18.65
N SER A 41 19.82 -19.14 -19.92
CA SER A 41 19.66 -17.78 -20.35
C SER A 41 18.56 -17.19 -19.49
N SER A 42 18.92 -16.40 -18.47
CA SER A 42 17.97 -15.63 -17.69
C SER A 42 17.03 -14.93 -18.69
N PRO A 43 15.71 -15.18 -18.63
CA PRO A 43 14.78 -14.55 -19.55
C PRO A 43 14.99 -13.03 -19.48
N SER A 44 15.07 -12.39 -20.64
CA SER A 44 15.21 -10.95 -20.72
C SER A 44 14.10 -10.29 -19.90
N PRO A 45 14.40 -9.30 -19.04
CA PRO A 45 13.40 -8.73 -18.15
C PRO A 45 12.27 -8.08 -18.96
N LEU A 46 11.03 -8.34 -18.54
CA LEU A 46 9.86 -7.73 -19.16
C LEU A 46 10.00 -6.21 -19.07
N THR A 47 9.82 -5.54 -20.20
CA THR A 47 10.07 -4.11 -20.33
C THR A 47 8.91 -3.45 -21.07
N HIS A 48 8.52 -2.26 -20.63
CA HIS A 48 7.54 -1.39 -21.26
C HIS A 48 8.11 0.02 -21.35
N SER A 49 7.96 0.69 -22.49
CA SER A 49 8.49 2.04 -22.69
C SER A 49 7.39 3.07 -22.51
N ILE A 50 7.66 4.10 -21.71
CA ILE A 50 6.79 5.26 -21.53
C ILE A 50 7.49 6.52 -22.05
N THR A 51 6.70 7.43 -22.62
CA THR A 51 7.18 8.74 -23.06
C THR A 51 6.80 9.79 -22.03
N ILE A 52 7.77 10.64 -21.66
CA ILE A 52 7.54 11.77 -20.75
C ILE A 52 7.71 13.06 -21.56
N PRO A 53 6.72 13.96 -21.58
CA PRO A 53 6.75 15.20 -22.36
C PRO A 53 7.97 16.10 -22.06
N SER A 54 8.45 16.12 -20.81
CA SER A 54 9.66 16.87 -20.44
C SER A 54 10.98 16.14 -20.78
N GLN A 55 10.92 14.93 -21.36
CA GLN A 55 12.06 14.07 -21.66
C GLN A 55 11.95 13.41 -23.06
N LEU A 56 11.47 14.14 -24.07
CA LEU A 56 11.21 13.61 -25.43
C LEU A 56 12.42 12.96 -26.12
N SER A 57 13.64 13.28 -25.70
CA SER A 57 14.88 12.76 -26.28
C SER A 57 15.22 11.33 -25.86
N GLN A 58 14.62 10.78 -24.80
CA GLN A 58 14.87 9.40 -24.35
C GLN A 58 13.60 8.76 -23.75
N PRO A 59 13.13 7.60 -24.27
CA PRO A 59 12.03 6.88 -23.65
C PRO A 59 12.46 6.36 -22.27
N VAL A 60 11.55 6.43 -21.30
CA VAL A 60 11.78 5.86 -19.96
C VAL A 60 11.31 4.41 -19.97
N HIS A 61 12.15 3.52 -19.47
CA HIS A 61 11.81 2.10 -19.39
C HIS A 61 11.19 1.76 -18.04
N VAL A 62 10.06 1.07 -18.07
CA VAL A 62 9.45 0.38 -16.95
C VAL A 62 9.84 -1.09 -17.07
N VAL A 63 10.42 -1.67 -16.03
CA VAL A 63 11.02 -3.00 -16.05
C VAL A 63 10.44 -3.84 -14.92
N ALA A 64 10.20 -5.13 -15.17
CA ALA A 64 9.79 -6.07 -14.15
C ALA A 64 10.99 -6.57 -13.32
N ALA A 65 10.82 -6.66 -12.00
CA ALA A 65 11.77 -7.36 -11.15
C ALA A 65 11.77 -8.88 -11.46
N PRO A 66 12.88 -9.59 -11.18
CA PRO A 66 12.94 -11.03 -11.33
C PRO A 66 11.81 -11.73 -10.56
N GLY A 67 11.12 -12.66 -11.22
CA GLY A 67 10.03 -13.44 -10.63
C GLY A 67 8.64 -12.82 -10.74
N LEU A 68 8.51 -11.59 -11.24
CA LEU A 68 7.19 -11.00 -11.53
C LEU A 68 6.60 -11.62 -12.81
N SER A 69 5.34 -12.05 -12.76
CA SER A 69 4.66 -12.64 -13.92
C SER A 69 4.37 -11.59 -15.00
N GLU A 70 4.24 -12.03 -16.25
CA GLU A 70 3.88 -11.13 -17.36
C GLU A 70 2.49 -10.50 -17.17
N SER A 71 1.53 -11.27 -16.65
CA SER A 71 0.20 -10.78 -16.33
C SER A 71 0.25 -9.69 -15.26
N ASP A 72 0.99 -9.90 -14.17
CA ASP A 72 1.07 -8.93 -13.09
C ASP A 72 1.80 -7.66 -13.55
N PHE A 73 2.87 -7.81 -14.32
CA PHE A 73 3.59 -6.67 -14.91
C PHE A 73 2.69 -5.84 -15.81
N ARG A 74 1.94 -6.48 -16.71
CA ARG A 74 0.98 -5.79 -17.59
C ARG A 74 -0.10 -5.09 -16.77
N CYS A 75 -0.71 -5.79 -15.81
CA CYS A 75 -1.70 -5.21 -14.90
C CYS A 75 -1.11 -3.99 -14.17
N ALA A 76 0.12 -4.06 -13.67
CA ALA A 76 0.78 -2.95 -12.97
C ALA A 76 0.92 -1.71 -13.86
N VAL A 77 1.48 -1.87 -15.06
CA VAL A 77 1.69 -0.76 -16.01
C VAL A 77 0.36 -0.15 -16.47
N GLU A 78 -0.66 -0.98 -16.66
CA GLU A 78 -1.98 -0.55 -17.12
C GLU A 78 -2.87 -0.01 -16.00
N SER A 79 -2.48 -0.19 -14.74
CA SER A 79 -3.27 0.17 -13.56
C SER A 79 -3.52 1.68 -13.45
N THR A 80 -4.66 2.02 -12.85
CA THR A 80 -4.98 3.39 -12.44
C THR A 80 -3.94 3.94 -11.47
N LEU A 81 -3.43 3.11 -10.55
CA LEU A 81 -2.38 3.47 -9.59
C LEU A 81 -1.11 3.98 -10.27
N PHE A 82 -0.58 3.21 -11.22
CA PHE A 82 0.64 3.58 -11.94
C PHE A 82 0.43 4.80 -12.83
N LYS A 83 -0.67 4.81 -13.59
CA LYS A 83 -1.03 5.92 -14.49
C LYS A 83 -1.24 7.22 -13.73
N GLN A 84 -1.92 7.19 -12.58
CA GLN A 84 -2.16 8.36 -11.76
C GLN A 84 -0.87 8.88 -11.12
N TRP A 85 0.00 7.99 -10.62
CA TRP A 85 1.33 8.39 -10.15
C TRP A 85 2.13 9.09 -11.24
N LEU A 86 2.17 8.50 -12.45
CA LEU A 86 2.87 9.06 -13.59
C LEU A 86 2.26 10.40 -14.02
N LYS A 87 0.94 10.54 -13.99
CA LYS A 87 0.24 11.81 -14.25
C LYS A 87 0.62 12.88 -13.22
N ASN A 88 0.67 12.54 -11.93
CA ASN A 88 1.05 13.47 -10.86
C ASN A 88 2.50 13.94 -10.97
N LEU A 89 3.41 13.08 -11.45
CA LEU A 89 4.79 13.51 -11.71
C LEU A 89 4.87 14.60 -12.79
N GLN A 90 3.95 14.56 -13.76
CA GLN A 90 3.94 15.41 -14.96
C GLN A 90 2.96 16.59 -14.86
N SER A 91 2.13 16.66 -13.82
CA SER A 91 1.20 17.78 -13.62
C SER A 91 1.95 19.10 -13.40
N GLU A 92 1.27 20.23 -13.48
CA GLU A 92 1.86 21.56 -13.29
C GLU A 92 2.62 21.71 -11.95
N THR A 93 2.14 21.05 -10.89
CA THR A 93 2.77 21.00 -9.57
C THR A 93 3.68 19.78 -9.37
N GLY A 94 3.83 18.95 -10.41
CA GLY A 94 4.59 17.72 -10.38
C GLY A 94 6.09 17.96 -10.42
N ILE A 95 6.88 17.04 -9.84
CA ILE A 95 8.33 17.22 -9.73
C ILE A 95 9.06 17.19 -11.07
N LEU A 96 8.43 16.70 -12.16
CA LEU A 96 9.00 16.72 -13.51
C LEU A 96 8.58 17.94 -14.33
N ALA A 97 7.70 18.81 -13.80
CA ALA A 97 7.09 19.91 -14.54
C ALA A 97 8.11 20.95 -15.02
N ASN A 98 8.98 21.39 -14.12
CA ASN A 98 9.96 22.44 -14.39
C ASN A 98 11.21 21.93 -15.11
N GLY A 99 11.32 20.61 -15.30
CA GLY A 99 12.47 19.99 -15.95
C GLY A 99 13.71 19.86 -15.08
N ASP A 100 13.69 20.24 -13.80
CA ASP A 100 14.84 20.11 -12.89
C ASP A 100 15.13 18.67 -12.47
N MET A 101 14.11 17.81 -12.55
CA MET A 101 14.19 16.39 -12.22
C MET A 101 14.11 15.53 -13.48
N LEU A 102 14.70 14.34 -13.41
CA LEU A 102 14.79 13.39 -14.51
C LEU A 102 14.41 11.99 -14.02
N LEU A 103 13.34 11.40 -14.56
CA LEU A 103 13.03 9.99 -14.36
C LEU A 103 13.80 9.16 -15.40
N LYS A 104 14.65 8.21 -14.95
CA LYS A 104 15.44 7.35 -15.86
C LYS A 104 14.81 5.98 -16.09
N GLN A 105 14.22 5.40 -15.05
CA GLN A 105 13.67 4.05 -15.07
C GLN A 105 12.62 3.89 -13.98
N VAL A 106 11.69 2.96 -14.19
CA VAL A 106 10.86 2.41 -13.12
C VAL A 106 11.06 0.90 -13.05
N LEU A 107 11.26 0.36 -11.85
CA LEU A 107 11.34 -1.06 -11.58
C LEU A 107 10.09 -1.49 -10.80
N ILE A 108 9.19 -2.26 -11.43
CA ILE A 108 8.04 -2.87 -10.75
C ILE A 108 8.53 -4.05 -9.92
N GLN A 109 8.34 -3.98 -8.61
CA GLN A 109 8.88 -4.95 -7.65
C GLN A 109 7.85 -5.97 -7.17
N GLY A 110 6.58 -5.59 -7.12
CA GLY A 110 5.53 -6.48 -6.61
C GLY A 110 4.14 -5.93 -6.88
N VAL A 111 3.21 -6.86 -7.05
CA VAL A 111 1.80 -6.59 -7.31
C VAL A 111 1.00 -7.54 -6.43
N ASP A 112 0.11 -6.99 -5.61
CA ASP A 112 -0.83 -7.78 -4.80
C ASP A 112 -2.23 -7.60 -5.38
N MET A 113 -2.85 -8.69 -5.81
CA MET A 113 -4.17 -8.71 -6.43
C MET A 113 -5.26 -8.96 -5.39
N PHE A 114 -6.31 -8.14 -5.41
CA PHE A 114 -7.54 -8.34 -4.65
C PHE A 114 -8.65 -8.73 -5.63
N GLY A 115 -8.84 -10.03 -5.79
CA GLY A 115 -9.69 -10.58 -6.85
C GLY A 115 -9.14 -10.19 -8.22
N LYS A 116 -9.87 -9.33 -8.95
CA LYS A 116 -9.48 -8.86 -10.30
C LYS A 116 -8.74 -7.52 -10.30
N ARG A 117 -8.69 -6.83 -9.16
CA ARG A 117 -8.11 -5.48 -9.05
C ARG A 117 -6.74 -5.53 -8.37
N ILE A 118 -5.91 -4.53 -8.65
CA ILE A 118 -4.65 -4.36 -7.91
C ILE A 118 -4.98 -3.72 -6.56
N GLY A 119 -4.69 -4.44 -5.48
CA GLY A 119 -4.79 -3.93 -4.12
C GLY A 119 -3.55 -3.12 -3.71
N PHE A 120 -2.36 -3.62 -4.05
CA PHE A 120 -1.11 -2.92 -3.82
C PHE A 120 -0.15 -3.04 -5.00
N LEU A 121 0.59 -1.96 -5.24
CA LEU A 121 1.62 -1.91 -6.25
C LEU A 121 2.91 -1.35 -5.64
N LYS A 122 3.99 -2.14 -5.66
CA LYS A 122 5.31 -1.73 -5.19
C LYS A 122 6.25 -1.53 -6.37
N PHE A 123 6.89 -0.38 -6.43
CA PHE A 123 7.91 -0.11 -7.44
C PHE A 123 8.96 0.89 -6.98
N LYS A 124 10.05 0.98 -7.74
CA LYS A 124 11.12 1.93 -7.53
C LYS A 124 11.28 2.81 -8.76
N ALA A 125 11.17 4.11 -8.58
CA ALA A 125 11.42 5.12 -9.59
C ALA A 125 12.82 5.70 -9.42
N ASP A 126 13.58 5.74 -10.51
CA ASP A 126 14.94 6.24 -10.54
C ASP A 126 14.93 7.71 -10.98
N ILE A 127 14.74 8.60 -9.99
CA ILE A 127 14.60 10.05 -10.20
C ILE A 127 15.87 10.78 -9.75
N PHE A 128 16.37 11.69 -10.59
CA PHE A 128 17.60 12.44 -10.35
C PHE A 128 17.37 13.95 -10.51
N CYS A 129 17.97 14.74 -9.63
CA CYS A 129 18.11 16.18 -9.83
C CYS A 129 19.18 16.43 -10.90
N LYS A 130 18.84 17.17 -11.96
CA LYS A 130 19.76 17.43 -13.09
C LYS A 130 20.96 18.27 -12.69
N GLU A 131 20.77 19.24 -11.79
CA GLU A 131 21.85 20.13 -11.35
C GLU A 131 22.89 19.41 -10.48
N THR A 132 22.42 18.67 -9.48
CA THR A 132 23.31 18.02 -8.51
C THR A 132 23.72 16.61 -8.92
N GLY A 133 23.01 16.00 -9.88
CA GLY A 133 23.14 14.59 -10.24
C GLY A 133 22.69 13.62 -9.13
N GLN A 134 22.17 14.14 -8.01
CA GLN A 134 21.78 13.31 -6.86
C GLN A 134 20.45 12.61 -7.11
N LYS A 135 20.37 11.38 -6.61
CA LYS A 135 19.17 10.55 -6.68
C LYS A 135 18.23 10.90 -5.54
N VAL A 136 16.96 11.13 -5.87
CA VAL A 136 15.89 11.31 -4.90
C VAL A 136 15.37 9.93 -4.46
N PRO A 137 14.99 9.75 -3.18
CA PRO A 137 14.29 8.53 -2.76
C PRO A 137 13.05 8.30 -3.61
N GLY A 138 12.99 7.16 -4.30
CA GLY A 138 11.93 6.85 -5.26
C GLY A 138 11.25 5.51 -5.02
N ILE A 139 11.22 5.01 -3.78
CA ILE A 139 10.44 3.81 -3.46
C ILE A 139 8.97 4.23 -3.35
N VAL A 140 8.10 3.56 -4.09
CA VAL A 140 6.67 3.84 -4.13
C VAL A 140 5.89 2.58 -3.75
N PHE A 141 5.00 2.72 -2.78
CA PHE A 141 3.98 1.73 -2.47
C PHE A 141 2.62 2.38 -2.72
N ALA A 142 2.02 2.05 -3.86
CA ALA A 142 0.78 2.62 -4.32
C ALA A 142 -0.41 1.74 -3.93
N ARG A 143 -1.48 2.40 -3.49
CA ARG A 143 -2.79 1.82 -3.18
C ARG A 143 -3.87 2.79 -3.65
N GLY A 144 -5.08 2.28 -3.87
CA GLY A 144 -6.24 3.09 -4.22
C GLY A 144 -6.60 4.10 -3.13
N PRO A 145 -7.42 5.11 -3.47
CA PRO A 145 -7.92 6.08 -2.51
C PRO A 145 -8.77 5.40 -1.43
N ALA A 146 -8.83 6.05 -0.26
CA ALA A 146 -9.55 5.54 0.90
C ALA A 146 -10.36 6.66 1.56
N VAL A 147 -11.39 6.27 2.30
CA VAL A 147 -12.24 7.16 3.10
C VAL A 147 -12.18 6.74 4.56
N ALA A 148 -12.21 7.71 5.46
CA ALA A 148 -12.36 7.49 6.89
C ALA A 148 -13.52 8.35 7.41
N VAL A 149 -14.30 7.82 8.34
CA VAL A 149 -15.50 8.49 8.86
C VAL A 149 -15.35 8.76 10.35
N LEU A 150 -15.42 10.03 10.74
CA LEU A 150 -15.51 10.45 12.14
C LEU A 150 -16.99 10.63 12.50
N ILE A 151 -17.50 9.74 13.33
CA ILE A 151 -18.89 9.78 13.79
C ILE A 151 -18.89 10.37 15.20
N LEU A 152 -19.58 11.50 15.39
CA LEU A 152 -19.81 12.08 16.69
C LEU A 152 -21.23 11.75 17.18
N LEU A 153 -21.34 11.32 18.43
CA LEU A 153 -22.60 11.00 19.09
C LEU A 153 -22.76 11.88 20.33
N ASP A 154 -23.78 12.72 20.34
CA ASP A 154 -24.17 13.47 21.53
C ASP A 154 -25.13 12.66 22.40
N SER A 155 -24.76 12.43 23.66
CA SER A 155 -25.59 11.73 24.63
C SER A 155 -25.37 12.28 26.03
N GLU A 156 -26.45 12.53 26.77
CA GLU A 156 -26.42 12.99 28.17
C GLU A 156 -25.59 14.28 28.41
N GLY A 157 -25.44 15.12 27.39
CA GLY A 157 -24.67 16.37 27.47
C GLY A 157 -23.18 16.22 27.16
N GLU A 158 -22.74 15.02 26.77
CA GLU A 158 -21.37 14.72 26.36
C GLU A 158 -21.32 14.27 24.88
N THR A 159 -20.21 14.57 24.20
CA THR A 159 -19.96 14.17 22.81
C THR A 159 -18.94 13.03 22.76
N TYR A 160 -19.29 11.95 22.07
CA TYR A 160 -18.46 10.76 21.95
C TYR A 160 -18.03 10.53 20.49
N ALA A 161 -16.80 10.08 20.27
CA ALA A 161 -16.35 9.60 18.97
C ALA A 161 -16.50 8.08 18.89
N ILE A 162 -17.14 7.58 17.82
CA ILE A 162 -17.24 6.14 17.57
C ILE A 162 -15.96 5.65 16.89
N LEU A 163 -15.36 4.60 17.45
CA LEU A 163 -14.17 3.93 16.94
C LEU A 163 -14.44 2.45 16.72
N THR A 164 -13.71 1.83 15.80
CA THR A 164 -13.73 0.38 15.58
C THR A 164 -12.43 -0.23 16.11
N GLU A 165 -12.54 -1.44 16.67
CA GLU A 165 -11.39 -2.21 17.14
C GLU A 165 -10.89 -3.11 16.00
N GLN A 166 -9.73 -2.80 15.43
CA GLN A 166 -9.22 -3.48 14.25
C GLN A 166 -7.89 -4.20 14.50
N VAL A 167 -7.79 -5.45 14.02
CA VAL A 167 -6.52 -6.19 13.99
C VAL A 167 -5.64 -5.61 12.88
N ARG A 168 -4.51 -5.01 13.25
CA ARG A 168 -3.54 -4.45 12.31
C ARG A 168 -2.28 -5.28 12.29
N VAL A 169 -2.19 -6.19 11.32
CA VAL A 169 -0.99 -7.01 11.09
C VAL A 169 0.29 -6.17 10.98
N PRO A 170 0.33 -5.02 10.28
CA PRO A 170 1.55 -4.20 10.20
C PRO A 170 2.06 -3.69 11.55
N THR A 171 1.16 -3.48 12.52
CA THR A 171 1.53 -3.04 13.89
C THR A 171 1.64 -4.21 14.86
N GLY A 172 1.22 -5.41 14.45
CA GLY A 172 1.15 -6.61 15.29
C GLY A 172 0.20 -6.46 16.48
N ARG A 173 -0.75 -5.51 16.42
CA ARG A 173 -1.64 -5.16 17.53
C ARG A 173 -3.05 -4.95 17.05
N VAL A 174 -3.97 -5.02 18.01
CA VAL A 174 -5.31 -4.50 17.85
C VAL A 174 -5.31 -3.03 18.23
N ILE A 175 -5.90 -2.18 17.40
CA ILE A 175 -5.95 -0.73 17.63
C ILE A 175 -7.37 -0.21 17.51
N LEU A 176 -7.67 0.88 18.23
CA LEU A 176 -8.88 1.66 18.03
C LEU A 176 -8.60 2.70 16.94
N GLU A 177 -9.45 2.72 15.92
CA GLU A 177 -9.34 3.64 14.79
C GLU A 177 -10.72 4.07 14.28
N LEU A 178 -10.74 5.05 13.38
CA LEU A 178 -11.98 5.46 12.71
C LEU A 178 -12.41 4.37 11.73
N PRO A 179 -13.73 4.13 11.56
CA PRO A 179 -14.22 3.35 10.43
C PRO A 179 -13.64 3.86 9.12
N ALA A 180 -13.04 2.97 8.32
CA ALA A 180 -12.34 3.37 7.12
C ALA A 180 -12.25 2.25 6.08
N GLY A 181 -12.38 2.60 4.80
CA GLY A 181 -12.34 1.65 3.70
C GLY A 181 -11.76 2.22 2.42
N MET A 182 -11.50 1.34 1.46
CA MET A 182 -10.99 1.74 0.14
C MET A 182 -12.15 2.04 -0.79
N LEU A 183 -11.99 3.06 -1.63
CA LEU A 183 -12.97 3.35 -2.66
C LEU A 183 -12.83 2.36 -3.81
N ASP A 184 -13.98 1.96 -4.36
CA ASP A 184 -14.01 1.22 -5.61
C ASP A 184 -13.73 2.20 -6.78
N ASP A 185 -12.77 1.84 -7.64
CA ASP A 185 -12.19 2.67 -8.71
C ASP A 185 -13.20 3.28 -9.73
N ASP A 186 -14.47 2.87 -9.70
CA ASP A 186 -15.40 3.05 -10.82
C ASP A 186 -16.45 4.15 -10.64
N LYS A 187 -16.59 4.79 -9.47
CA LYS A 187 -17.69 5.75 -9.25
C LYS A 187 -17.37 7.07 -8.57
N GLY A 188 -16.21 7.23 -7.91
CA GLY A 188 -15.90 8.45 -7.17
C GLY A 188 -16.98 8.81 -6.14
N ASP A 189 -17.71 7.81 -5.66
CA ASP A 189 -18.80 7.95 -4.69
C ASP A 189 -18.22 7.79 -3.29
N PHE A 190 -17.51 8.85 -2.86
CA PHE A 190 -16.85 8.91 -1.55
C PHE A 190 -17.87 8.76 -0.42
N VAL A 191 -19.00 9.45 -0.55
CA VAL A 191 -20.07 9.46 0.46
C VAL A 191 -20.76 8.10 0.52
N GLY A 192 -21.13 7.50 -0.62
CA GLY A 192 -21.73 6.17 -0.66
C GLY A 192 -20.80 5.08 -0.13
N THR A 193 -19.49 5.20 -0.38
CA THR A 193 -18.51 4.29 0.21
C THR A 193 -18.42 4.47 1.71
N ALA A 194 -18.34 5.70 2.21
CA ALA A 194 -18.30 5.99 3.65
C ALA A 194 -19.52 5.43 4.40
N VAL A 195 -20.73 5.59 3.86
CA VAL A 195 -21.96 5.01 4.43
C VAL A 195 -21.85 3.49 4.53
N ARG A 196 -21.43 2.83 3.44
CA ARG A 196 -21.29 1.38 3.39
C ARG A 196 -20.28 0.86 4.42
N GLU A 197 -19.09 1.46 4.49
CA GLU A 197 -18.04 1.03 5.42
C GLU A 197 -18.49 1.20 6.89
N VAL A 198 -19.20 2.28 7.21
CA VAL A 198 -19.75 2.47 8.57
C VAL A 198 -20.81 1.43 8.90
N GLU A 199 -21.74 1.15 7.99
CA GLU A 199 -22.76 0.13 8.21
C GLU A 199 -22.13 -1.27 8.39
N GLU A 200 -21.12 -1.61 7.57
CA GLU A 200 -20.42 -2.90 7.65
C GLU A 200 -19.59 -3.06 8.93
N GLU A 201 -18.88 -2.01 9.38
CA GLU A 201 -18.00 -2.12 10.54
C GLU A 201 -18.69 -1.84 11.89
N THR A 202 -19.72 -0.99 11.91
CA THR A 202 -20.37 -0.53 13.15
C THR A 202 -21.83 -0.96 13.27
N GLY A 203 -22.49 -1.32 12.16
CA GLY A 203 -23.93 -1.57 12.10
C GLY A 203 -24.80 -0.30 12.15
N ILE A 204 -24.19 0.90 12.13
CA ILE A 204 -24.91 2.18 12.15
C ILE A 204 -25.30 2.56 10.72
N GLN A 205 -26.59 2.85 10.51
CA GLN A 205 -27.07 3.37 9.24
C GLN A 205 -27.01 4.90 9.23
N LEU A 206 -26.17 5.43 8.36
CA LEU A 206 -26.01 6.87 8.16
C LEU A 206 -26.99 7.37 7.11
N LYS A 207 -27.56 8.55 7.34
CA LYS A 207 -28.29 9.28 6.30
C LYS A 207 -27.33 10.22 5.59
N LEU A 208 -27.37 10.20 4.27
CA LEU A 208 -26.52 11.06 3.43
C LEU A 208 -26.68 12.55 3.74
N GLU A 209 -27.87 12.98 4.16
CA GLU A 209 -28.19 14.37 4.50
C GLU A 209 -27.48 14.88 5.75
N ASP A 210 -27.06 13.98 6.65
CA ASP A 210 -26.39 14.31 7.91
C ASP A 210 -24.85 14.29 7.75
N MET A 211 -24.33 13.90 6.58
CA MET A 211 -22.90 13.77 6.35
C MET A 211 -22.26 15.09 5.90
N ILE A 212 -21.18 15.47 6.57
CA ILE A 212 -20.40 16.66 6.27
C ILE A 212 -19.03 16.24 5.73
N ASP A 213 -18.76 16.55 4.47
CA ASP A 213 -17.42 16.37 3.88
C ASP A 213 -16.42 17.37 4.49
N LEU A 214 -15.48 16.89 5.31
CA LEU A 214 -14.48 17.77 5.91
C LEU A 214 -13.47 18.28 4.87
N THR A 215 -13.28 17.56 3.77
CA THR A 215 -12.32 17.96 2.74
C THR A 215 -12.79 19.19 1.97
N ALA A 216 -14.11 19.44 1.94
CA ALA A 216 -14.70 20.67 1.43
C ALA A 216 -14.29 21.93 2.22
N PHE A 217 -13.83 21.79 3.48
CA PHE A 217 -13.30 22.91 4.26
C PHE A 217 -11.83 23.20 3.97
N LEU A 218 -11.13 22.33 3.24
CA LEU A 218 -9.77 22.60 2.82
C LEU A 218 -9.75 23.73 1.78
N TYR A 219 -8.67 24.49 1.76
CA TYR A 219 -8.54 25.59 0.81
C TYR A 219 -8.61 25.04 -0.63
N PRO A 220 -9.36 25.67 -1.58
CA PRO A 220 -9.53 25.13 -2.93
C PRO A 220 -8.21 24.84 -3.68
N SER A 221 -7.14 25.59 -3.36
CA SER A 221 -5.80 25.37 -3.93
C SER A 221 -5.17 24.02 -3.54
N THR A 222 -5.68 23.34 -2.51
CA THR A 222 -5.27 21.98 -2.13
C THR A 222 -5.90 20.90 -3.01
N GLY A 223 -6.85 21.27 -3.88
CA GLY A 223 -7.69 20.33 -4.62
C GLY A 223 -8.63 19.54 -3.72
N CYS A 224 -8.94 20.06 -2.53
CA CYS A 224 -9.72 19.42 -1.47
C CYS A 224 -9.17 18.03 -1.10
N LYS A 225 -7.83 17.89 -1.07
CA LYS A 225 -7.17 16.63 -0.73
C LYS A 225 -6.24 16.83 0.44
N PHE A 226 -6.32 15.90 1.40
CA PHE A 226 -5.38 15.83 2.51
C PHE A 226 -4.30 14.79 2.20
N PHE A 227 -3.04 15.25 2.18
CA PHE A 227 -1.89 14.37 2.13
C PHE A 227 -1.31 14.29 3.54
N PRO A 228 -1.42 13.16 4.24
CA PRO A 228 -0.66 12.97 5.47
C PRO A 228 0.83 13.10 5.14
N SER A 229 1.63 13.60 6.09
CA SER A 229 3.09 13.60 5.94
C SER A 229 3.55 12.22 5.44
N ALA A 230 4.46 12.18 4.47
CA ALA A 230 4.91 10.94 3.81
C ALA A 230 5.57 9.92 4.77
N VAL A 231 5.78 10.30 6.04
CA VAL A 231 6.30 9.47 7.14
C VAL A 231 5.16 8.88 8.01
N CYS A 232 3.93 9.33 7.83
CA CYS A 232 2.79 9.00 8.66
C CYS A 232 1.93 7.92 7.97
N SER A 233 2.42 6.68 7.93
CA SER A 233 1.52 5.54 8.10
C SER A 233 1.57 5.19 9.58
N PHE A 234 0.42 5.12 10.24
CA PHE A 234 0.29 4.81 11.66
C PHE A 234 1.38 3.84 12.18
N PHE A 235 2.20 4.36 13.09
CA PHE A 235 3.37 3.74 13.76
C PHE A 235 4.65 3.54 12.91
N LEU A 236 5.66 4.39 13.20
CA LEU A 236 7.10 4.30 12.92
C LEU A 236 7.65 2.95 12.40
N HIS A 237 7.81 2.83 11.08
CA HIS A 237 9.08 2.54 10.38
C HIS A 237 8.84 2.49 8.85
N SER A 238 9.18 3.59 8.18
CA SER A 238 9.45 3.76 6.74
C SER A 238 8.84 2.74 5.75
N PHE A 239 7.58 2.93 5.37
CA PHE A 239 7.01 2.43 4.12
C PHE A 239 6.08 3.48 3.52
N PHE A 240 6.35 3.90 2.27
CA PHE A 240 5.67 5.01 1.60
C PHE A 240 4.34 4.57 0.97
N LEU A 241 3.25 4.62 1.73
CA LEU A 241 1.89 4.50 1.18
C LEU A 241 1.39 5.87 0.72
N PHE A 242 1.16 6.07 -0.58
CA PHE A 242 0.42 7.25 -1.05
C PHE A 242 -1.07 6.99 -0.81
N LEU A 243 -1.62 7.62 0.22
CA LEU A 243 -3.04 7.53 0.56
C LEU A 243 -3.63 8.93 0.45
N SER A 244 -4.55 9.12 -0.50
CA SER A 244 -5.49 10.25 -0.45
C SER A 244 -6.59 9.79 0.49
N VAL A 245 -6.72 10.46 1.63
CA VAL A 245 -7.76 10.18 2.62
C VAL A 245 -8.73 11.34 2.62
N GLU A 246 -10.00 11.05 2.38
CA GLU A 246 -11.09 11.99 2.63
C GLU A 246 -11.69 11.66 4.00
N ILE A 247 -11.96 12.72 4.80
CA ILE A 247 -12.54 12.59 6.14
C ILE A 247 -13.96 13.15 6.07
N ILE A 248 -14.93 12.36 6.51
CA ILE A 248 -16.32 12.80 6.65
C ILE A 248 -16.65 12.87 8.14
N VAL A 249 -17.26 13.97 8.58
CA VAL A 249 -17.82 14.10 9.93
C VAL A 249 -19.34 14.04 9.87
N ILE A 250 -19.92 13.38 10.85
CA ILE A 250 -21.32 13.49 11.22
C ILE A 250 -21.36 14.10 12.61
#